data_AF-A0A059GCZ0-F1
#
_entry.id   AF-A0A059GCZ0-F1
#
_cell.length_a   1.000
_cell.length_b   1.000
_cell.length_c   1.000
_cell.angle_alpha   90.00
_cell.angle_beta   90.00
_cell.angle_gamma   90.00
#
_symmetry.space_group_name_H-M   'P 1'
#
loop_
_entity.id
_entity.type
_entity.pdbx_description
1 polymer ?
#
loop_
_entity_poly.entity_id
_entity_poly.type
_entity_poly.pdbx_seq_one_letter_code
_entity_poly.pdbx_strand_id
1 'polypeptide(L)'
;MTQTQVLLLAALIIAGLLLAACVTKALMPTAPPDGQAERDLTGADTFALRRAEFRAQVLPEFHKAAAQGRMEVALILALFRLRPDTEPLFLDAGTKARGAGATYLEATEAGAEAIRPMLLEETSKAMLRATDQQASDAAEVTLQSYYEYEQTDAQACARVLMGLAPRIDSDRLAELRNTESAITLDIMNMPATGVVTITPPDEVQQWMVEVLQDAPEAASGATYIGTPDPTDEQAMAACKAMITIYEALVKLPLPIRAAHVRGMSAG
;
A
#
# COMPACT_ATOMS: atom_id res chain seq x y z
N MET A 1 -21.65 0.88 6.17
CA MET A 1 -20.33 1.34 6.63
C MET A 1 -20.52 2.78 7.06
N THR A 2 -20.24 3.14 8.32
CA THR A 2 -20.44 4.51 8.82
C THR A 2 -19.26 5.40 8.38
N GLN A 3 -19.48 6.70 8.22
CA GLN A 3 -18.44 7.69 7.87
C GLN A 3 -17.20 7.61 8.80
N THR A 4 -17.43 7.16 10.04
CA THR A 4 -16.43 6.91 11.07
C THR A 4 -15.58 5.65 10.85
N GLN A 5 -16.13 4.57 10.27
CA GLN A 5 -15.35 3.38 9.89
C GLN A 5 -14.43 3.68 8.70
N VAL A 6 -14.87 4.55 7.79
CA VAL A 6 -14.09 5.00 6.63
C VAL A 6 -12.88 5.83 7.06
N LEU A 7 -13.01 6.66 8.09
CA LEU A 7 -11.92 7.45 8.67
C LEU A 7 -10.81 6.59 9.30
N LEU A 8 -11.19 5.55 10.06
CA LEU A 8 -10.22 4.58 10.60
C LEU A 8 -9.53 3.82 9.47
N LEU A 9 -10.29 3.30 8.49
CA LEU A 9 -9.78 2.63 7.29
C LEU A 9 -8.90 3.51 6.40
N ALA A 10 -9.10 4.83 6.41
CA ALA A 10 -8.30 5.80 5.66
C ALA A 10 -7.04 6.24 6.43
N ALA A 11 -7.13 6.36 7.76
CA ALA A 11 -5.98 6.57 8.64
C ALA A 11 -5.06 5.34 8.71
N LEU A 12 -5.61 4.14 8.48
CA LEU A 12 -4.96 2.85 8.35
C LEU A 12 -3.98 2.71 7.18
N ILE A 13 -3.99 3.66 6.25
CA ILE A 13 -3.36 3.46 4.94
C ILE A 13 -1.87 3.82 4.99
N ILE A 14 -1.16 3.07 5.82
CA ILE A 14 0.29 2.85 5.79
C ILE A 14 0.66 1.95 4.57
N ALA A 15 -0.32 1.63 3.71
CA ALA A 15 -0.20 0.60 2.68
C ALA A 15 -0.73 0.99 1.28
N GLY A 16 -1.35 2.17 1.13
CA GLY A 16 -1.86 2.65 -0.17
C GLY A 16 -0.73 3.07 -1.12
N LEU A 17 0.45 3.27 -0.54
CA LEU A 17 1.72 3.55 -1.19
C LEU A 17 2.37 2.29 -1.77
N LEU A 18 2.02 1.08 -1.29
CA LEU A 18 2.77 -0.16 -1.60
C LEU A 18 2.58 -0.70 -3.03
N LEU A 19 1.56 -0.26 -3.76
CA LEU A 19 1.19 -0.89 -5.05
C LEU A 19 1.45 -0.04 -6.29
N ALA A 20 1.67 1.28 -6.16
CA ALA A 20 2.09 2.10 -7.31
C ALA A 20 3.53 1.84 -7.74
N ALA A 21 4.32 1.15 -6.91
CA ALA A 21 5.72 0.88 -7.18
C ALA A 21 5.98 -0.47 -7.86
N CYS A 22 4.95 -1.28 -8.14
CA CYS A 22 5.16 -2.57 -8.81
C CYS A 22 5.90 -2.42 -10.15
N VAL A 23 5.84 -1.26 -10.81
CA VAL A 23 6.42 -1.15 -12.13
C VAL A 23 6.88 0.27 -12.50
N THR A 24 8.02 0.70 -11.95
CA THR A 24 8.85 1.63 -12.73
C THR A 24 9.29 0.92 -14.01
N LYS A 25 9.26 1.60 -15.17
CA LYS A 25 9.67 1.07 -16.49
C LYS A 25 11.02 0.32 -16.51
N ALA A 26 11.86 0.53 -15.51
CA ALA A 26 13.15 -0.13 -15.33
C ALA A 26 13.09 -1.58 -14.82
N LEU A 27 11.92 -2.08 -14.41
CA LEU A 27 11.75 -3.37 -13.71
C LEU A 27 11.42 -4.56 -14.62
N MET A 28 11.35 -4.38 -15.94
CA MET A 28 10.82 -5.40 -16.85
C MET A 28 11.77 -5.75 -17.98
N PRO A 29 11.75 -7.02 -18.46
CA PRO A 29 12.64 -7.48 -19.51
C PRO A 29 12.57 -6.57 -20.74
N THR A 30 13.72 -6.12 -21.22
CA THR A 30 13.83 -5.53 -22.55
C THR A 30 13.59 -6.64 -23.58
N ALA A 31 12.39 -6.64 -24.16
CA ALA A 31 11.90 -7.50 -25.23
C ALA A 31 11.56 -8.97 -24.86
N PRO A 32 10.46 -9.52 -25.40
CA PRO A 32 10.24 -10.96 -25.38
C PRO A 32 11.30 -11.68 -26.24
N PRO A 33 11.71 -12.91 -25.92
CA PRO A 33 12.38 -13.75 -26.91
C PRO A 33 11.45 -13.93 -28.11
N ASP A 34 12.01 -13.75 -29.29
CA ASP A 34 11.31 -13.72 -30.58
C ASP A 34 10.30 -14.86 -30.76
N GLY A 35 9.21 -14.50 -31.44
CA GLY A 35 8.09 -15.32 -31.90
C GLY A 35 8.28 -16.83 -31.80
N GLN A 36 7.57 -17.44 -30.86
CA GLN A 36 7.15 -18.83 -31.00
C GLN A 36 5.63 -18.84 -31.16
N ALA A 37 5.23 -19.46 -32.26
CA ALA A 37 3.87 -19.55 -32.77
C ALA A 37 2.85 -19.82 -31.66
N GLU A 38 1.75 -19.06 -31.67
CA GLU A 38 0.50 -19.43 -31.02
C GLU A 38 0.12 -20.83 -31.52
N ARG A 39 0.48 -21.85 -30.74
CA ARG A 39 -0.14 -23.15 -30.86
C ARG A 39 -1.53 -23.00 -30.27
N ASP A 40 -2.53 -23.17 -31.13
CA ASP A 40 -3.94 -23.31 -30.77
C ASP A 40 -4.08 -24.42 -29.73
N LEU A 41 -4.12 -24.03 -28.47
CA LEU A 41 -4.40 -24.87 -27.32
C LEU A 41 -5.53 -24.15 -26.56
N THR A 42 -6.72 -24.73 -26.55
CA THR A 42 -7.83 -24.25 -25.73
C THR A 42 -7.94 -25.12 -24.48
N GLY A 43 -7.99 -24.51 -23.29
CA GLY A 43 -8.22 -25.23 -22.04
C GLY A 43 -7.36 -24.80 -20.85
N ALA A 44 -7.47 -25.56 -19.76
CA ALA A 44 -6.72 -25.36 -18.52
C ALA A 44 -5.20 -25.57 -18.69
N ASP A 45 -4.80 -26.45 -19.62
CA ASP A 45 -3.39 -26.73 -19.93
C ASP A 45 -2.68 -25.51 -20.53
N THR A 46 -3.38 -24.71 -21.34
CA THR A 46 -2.83 -23.46 -21.90
C THR A 46 -2.65 -22.40 -20.83
N PHE A 47 -3.58 -22.31 -19.89
CA PHE A 47 -3.47 -21.38 -18.77
C PHE A 47 -2.31 -21.77 -17.85
N ALA A 48 -2.15 -23.06 -17.55
CA ALA A 48 -1.04 -23.57 -16.75
C ALA A 48 0.32 -23.27 -17.41
N LEU A 49 0.43 -23.46 -18.73
CA LEU A 49 1.64 -23.11 -19.49
C LEU A 49 1.93 -21.60 -19.44
N ARG A 50 0.94 -20.76 -19.78
CA ARG A 50 1.08 -19.28 -19.73
C ARG A 50 1.44 -18.78 -18.34
N ARG A 51 0.90 -19.41 -17.30
CA ARG A 51 1.23 -19.09 -15.91
C ARG A 51 2.67 -19.44 -15.57
N ALA A 52 3.16 -20.60 -16.04
CA ALA A 52 4.55 -20.98 -15.86
C ALA A 52 5.50 -20.01 -16.59
N GLU A 53 5.17 -19.59 -17.81
CA GLU A 53 5.91 -18.57 -18.56
C GLU A 53 5.92 -17.21 -17.84
N PHE A 54 4.75 -16.74 -17.39
CA PHE A 54 4.63 -15.48 -16.64
C PHE A 54 5.46 -15.53 -15.35
N ARG A 55 5.37 -16.63 -14.59
CA ARG A 55 6.18 -16.87 -13.39
C ARG A 55 7.68 -16.80 -13.70
N ALA A 56 8.14 -17.47 -14.76
CA ALA A 56 9.55 -17.52 -15.15
C ALA A 56 10.10 -16.15 -15.57
N GLN A 57 9.25 -15.24 -16.04
CA GLN A 57 9.63 -13.87 -16.40
C GLN A 57 9.61 -12.93 -15.19
N VAL A 58 8.60 -13.03 -14.33
CA VAL A 58 8.35 -12.03 -13.27
C VAL A 58 9.11 -12.32 -11.98
N LEU A 59 9.11 -13.56 -11.48
CA LEU A 59 9.72 -13.86 -10.18
C LEU A 59 11.25 -13.61 -10.14
N PRO A 60 12.04 -13.94 -11.18
CA PRO A 60 13.47 -13.63 -11.16
C PRO A 60 13.75 -12.12 -11.12
N GLU A 61 13.01 -11.31 -11.88
CA GLU A 61 13.16 -9.85 -11.83
C GLU A 61 12.71 -9.29 -10.48
N PHE A 62 11.70 -9.89 -9.84
CA PHE A 62 11.32 -9.52 -8.49
C PHE A 62 12.46 -9.75 -7.48
N HIS A 63 13.08 -10.94 -7.51
CA HIS A 63 14.22 -11.24 -6.64
C HIS A 63 15.41 -10.31 -6.88
N LYS A 64 15.70 -9.99 -8.15
CA LYS A 64 16.76 -9.05 -8.53
C LYS A 64 16.47 -7.63 -8.05
N ALA A 65 15.24 -7.15 -8.24
CA ALA A 65 14.82 -5.82 -7.78
C ALA A 65 14.91 -5.70 -6.25
N ALA A 66 14.41 -6.71 -5.52
CA ALA A 66 14.52 -6.77 -4.06
C ALA A 66 15.99 -6.74 -3.60
N ALA A 67 16.87 -7.51 -4.26
CA ALA A 67 18.31 -7.49 -3.97
C ALA A 67 18.98 -6.15 -4.29
N GLN A 68 18.40 -5.35 -5.18
CA GLN A 68 18.85 -4.00 -5.55
C GLN A 68 18.26 -2.91 -4.64
N GLY A 69 17.52 -3.27 -3.59
CA GLY A 69 16.99 -2.32 -2.62
C GLY A 69 15.58 -1.80 -2.90
N ARG A 70 14.84 -2.43 -3.83
CA ARG A 70 13.42 -2.14 -4.11
C ARG A 70 12.54 -2.86 -3.09
N MET A 71 12.25 -2.18 -1.98
CA MET A 71 11.60 -2.76 -0.81
C MET A 71 10.13 -3.07 -1.06
N GLU A 72 9.47 -2.38 -1.99
CA GLU A 72 8.11 -2.68 -2.44
C GLU A 72 7.99 -4.11 -3.00
N VAL A 73 9.00 -4.53 -3.76
CA VAL A 73 9.06 -5.87 -4.36
C VAL A 73 9.44 -6.89 -3.30
N ALA A 74 10.39 -6.54 -2.43
CA ALA A 74 10.76 -7.38 -1.29
C ALA A 74 9.57 -7.65 -0.36
N LEU A 75 8.67 -6.68 -0.20
CA LEU A 75 7.44 -6.82 0.57
C LEU A 75 6.46 -7.81 -0.06
N ILE A 76 6.26 -7.77 -1.38
CA ILE A 76 5.44 -8.76 -2.09
C ILE A 76 6.02 -10.16 -1.94
N LEU A 77 7.34 -10.31 -2.09
CA LEU A 77 8.02 -11.59 -1.87
C LEU A 77 7.89 -12.07 -0.42
N ALA A 78 7.91 -11.16 0.56
CA ALA A 78 7.67 -11.50 1.95
C ALA A 78 6.22 -11.96 2.18
N LEU A 79 5.24 -11.33 1.52
CA LEU A 79 3.85 -11.78 1.55
C LEU A 79 3.70 -13.19 0.97
N PHE A 80 4.34 -13.50 -0.16
CA PHE A 80 4.33 -14.86 -0.73
C PHE A 80 4.87 -15.91 0.25
N ARG A 81 5.91 -15.55 1.02
CA ARG A 81 6.47 -16.43 2.06
C ARG A 81 5.52 -16.61 3.26
N LEU A 82 4.87 -15.54 3.70
CA LEU A 82 4.01 -15.54 4.90
C LEU A 82 2.62 -16.11 4.62
N ARG A 83 2.10 -15.91 3.40
CA ARG A 83 0.80 -16.39 2.95
C ARG A 83 0.93 -17.07 1.57
N PRO A 84 1.28 -18.37 1.53
CA PRO A 84 1.63 -19.07 0.29
C PRO A 84 0.56 -19.14 -0.80
N ASP A 85 -0.70 -18.85 -0.47
CA ASP A 85 -1.82 -18.75 -1.41
C ASP A 85 -1.81 -17.46 -2.24
N THR A 86 -1.07 -16.43 -1.81
CA THR A 86 -0.97 -15.13 -2.50
C THR A 86 -0.17 -15.21 -3.80
N GLU A 87 0.89 -16.01 -3.86
CA GLU A 87 1.70 -16.15 -5.09
C GLU A 87 0.87 -16.76 -6.24
N PRO A 88 0.13 -17.88 -6.06
CA PRO A 88 -0.80 -18.36 -7.07
C PRO A 88 -1.82 -17.30 -7.51
N LEU A 89 -2.40 -16.54 -6.59
CA LEU A 89 -3.39 -15.52 -6.91
C LEU A 89 -2.80 -14.39 -7.75
N PHE A 90 -1.61 -13.89 -7.36
CA PHE A 90 -0.85 -12.91 -8.12
C PHE A 90 -0.57 -13.39 -9.55
N LEU A 91 -0.03 -14.60 -9.66
CA LEU A 91 0.32 -15.20 -10.95
C LEU A 91 -0.92 -15.44 -11.81
N ASP A 92 -2.03 -15.90 -11.24
CA ASP A 92 -3.26 -16.17 -11.97
C ASP A 92 -3.87 -14.88 -12.53
N ALA A 93 -3.91 -13.80 -11.74
CA ALA A 93 -4.41 -12.50 -12.18
C ALA A 93 -3.52 -11.89 -13.27
N GLY A 94 -2.20 -11.91 -13.09
CA GLY A 94 -1.27 -11.43 -14.12
C GLY A 94 -1.30 -12.27 -15.40
N THR A 95 -1.45 -13.59 -15.29
CA THR A 95 -1.59 -14.48 -16.45
C THR A 95 -2.86 -14.18 -17.24
N LYS A 96 -3.99 -13.93 -16.54
CA LYS A 96 -5.24 -13.51 -17.19
C LYS A 96 -5.07 -12.19 -17.93
N ALA A 97 -4.40 -11.21 -17.32
CA ALA A 97 -4.12 -9.92 -17.95
C ALA A 97 -3.23 -10.08 -19.20
N ARG A 98 -2.15 -10.87 -19.13
CA ARG A 98 -1.31 -11.21 -20.31
C ARG A 98 -2.13 -11.87 -21.42
N GLY A 99 -3.01 -12.79 -21.05
CA GLY A 99 -3.93 -13.46 -21.99
C GLY A 99 -4.91 -12.50 -22.67
N ALA A 100 -5.21 -11.35 -22.05
CA ALA A 100 -6.04 -10.29 -22.59
C ALA A 100 -5.23 -9.21 -23.36
N GLY A 101 -3.92 -9.42 -23.57
CA GLY A 101 -3.06 -8.51 -24.33
C GLY A 101 -2.30 -7.46 -23.51
N ALA A 102 -2.45 -7.45 -22.18
CA ALA A 102 -1.71 -6.55 -21.30
C ALA A 102 -0.20 -6.79 -21.42
N THR A 103 0.62 -5.75 -21.32
CA THR A 103 2.09 -5.87 -21.17
C THR A 103 2.47 -6.64 -19.90
N TYR A 104 3.73 -7.05 -19.74
CA TYR A 104 4.18 -7.63 -18.47
C TYR A 104 4.01 -6.66 -17.29
N LEU A 105 4.14 -5.37 -17.57
CA LEU A 105 3.94 -4.25 -16.65
C LEU A 105 2.51 -4.26 -16.12
N GLU A 106 1.55 -4.07 -17.01
CA GLU A 106 0.13 -4.03 -16.68
C GLU A 106 -0.35 -5.36 -16.07
N ALA A 107 0.23 -6.49 -16.49
CA ALA A 107 -0.09 -7.79 -15.91
C ALA A 107 0.44 -7.95 -14.47
N THR A 108 1.62 -7.42 -14.18
CA THR A 108 2.17 -7.42 -12.82
C THR A 108 1.35 -6.53 -11.90
N GLU A 109 0.91 -5.36 -12.39
CA GLU A 109 -0.03 -4.48 -11.68
C GLU A 109 -1.34 -5.19 -11.37
N ALA A 110 -1.92 -5.92 -12.35
CA ALA A 110 -3.12 -6.72 -12.12
C ALA A 110 -2.91 -7.82 -11.07
N GLY A 111 -1.73 -8.46 -11.07
CA GLY A 111 -1.34 -9.41 -10.03
C GLY A 111 -1.27 -8.77 -8.65
N ALA A 112 -0.61 -7.62 -8.55
CA ALA A 112 -0.42 -6.88 -7.31
C ALA A 112 -1.75 -6.37 -6.73
N GLU A 113 -2.64 -5.88 -7.61
CA GLU A 113 -4.00 -5.49 -7.27
C GLU A 113 -4.82 -6.65 -6.69
N ALA A 114 -4.67 -7.86 -7.26
CA ALA A 114 -5.38 -9.05 -6.80
C ALA A 114 -4.97 -9.49 -5.38
N ILE A 115 -3.70 -9.31 -5.02
CA ILE A 115 -3.19 -9.65 -3.68
C ILE A 115 -3.30 -8.48 -2.68
N ARG A 116 -3.72 -7.28 -3.11
CA ARG A 116 -3.80 -6.10 -2.23
C ARG A 116 -4.52 -6.36 -0.91
N PRO A 117 -5.70 -7.01 -0.86
CA PRO A 117 -6.39 -7.22 0.40
C PRO A 117 -5.58 -8.07 1.39
N MET A 118 -4.86 -9.08 0.88
CA MET A 118 -3.96 -9.91 1.68
C MET A 118 -2.74 -9.13 2.17
N LEU A 119 -2.18 -8.26 1.32
CA LEU A 119 -1.08 -7.39 1.71
C LEU A 119 -1.51 -6.45 2.84
N LEU A 120 -2.63 -5.74 2.68
CA LEU A 120 -3.17 -4.83 3.69
C LEU A 120 -3.38 -5.53 5.04
N GLU A 121 -3.97 -6.73 5.01
CA GLU A 121 -4.22 -7.51 6.22
C GLU A 121 -2.91 -7.91 6.93
N GLU A 122 -1.89 -8.38 6.19
CA GLU A 122 -0.61 -8.75 6.80
C GLU A 122 0.20 -7.53 7.27
N THR A 123 0.12 -6.40 6.56
CA THR A 123 0.75 -5.15 7.02
C THR A 123 0.09 -4.62 8.29
N SER A 124 -1.23 -4.68 8.40
CA SER A 124 -1.95 -4.29 9.63
C SER A 124 -1.55 -5.20 10.79
N LYS A 125 -1.55 -6.52 10.60
CA LYS A 125 -1.07 -7.48 11.62
C LYS A 125 0.37 -7.23 12.03
N ALA A 126 1.25 -6.89 11.08
CA ALA A 126 2.62 -6.54 11.35
C ALA A 126 2.69 -5.26 12.21
N MET A 127 1.94 -4.21 11.85
CA MET A 127 1.96 -2.96 12.59
C MET A 127 1.52 -3.13 14.05
N LEU A 128 0.57 -4.04 14.35
CA LEU A 128 0.16 -4.37 15.72
C LEU A 128 1.30 -4.83 16.64
N ARG A 129 2.42 -5.29 16.07
CA ARG A 129 3.62 -5.73 16.82
C ARG A 129 4.85 -4.84 16.56
N ALA A 130 4.72 -3.77 15.79
CA ALA A 130 5.82 -2.85 15.53
C ALA A 130 6.36 -2.29 16.85
N THR A 131 7.67 -2.03 16.93
CA THR A 131 8.26 -1.27 18.05
C THR A 131 7.75 0.17 18.05
N ASP A 132 7.98 0.90 19.16
CA ASP A 132 7.54 2.30 19.23
C ASP A 132 8.19 3.17 18.15
N GLN A 133 9.49 2.93 17.87
CA GLN A 133 10.21 3.64 16.84
C GLN A 133 9.67 3.32 15.44
N GLN A 134 9.49 2.04 15.10
CA GLN A 134 8.98 1.65 13.79
C GLN A 134 7.58 2.21 13.50
N ALA A 135 6.70 2.18 14.51
CA ALA A 135 5.37 2.78 14.39
C ALA A 135 5.43 4.30 14.20
N SER A 136 6.36 4.99 14.89
CA SER A 136 6.60 6.42 14.70
C SER A 136 7.15 6.74 13.31
N ASP A 137 8.15 5.98 12.86
CA ASP A 137 8.78 6.18 11.56
C ASP A 137 7.76 5.98 10.43
N ALA A 138 6.88 4.96 10.56
CA ALA A 138 5.77 4.76 9.63
C ALA A 138 4.86 5.99 9.57
N ALA A 139 4.42 6.52 10.72
CA ALA A 139 3.57 7.71 10.76
C ALA A 139 4.24 8.95 10.14
N GLU A 140 5.54 9.13 10.34
CA GLU A 140 6.31 10.23 9.77
C GLU A 140 6.44 10.13 8.25
N VAL A 141 6.70 8.93 7.71
CA VAL A 141 6.76 8.69 6.26
C VAL A 141 5.39 8.84 5.62
N THR A 142 4.32 8.38 6.28
CA THR A 142 2.96 8.57 5.80
C THR A 142 2.58 10.07 5.76
N LEU A 143 2.94 10.85 6.78
CA LEU A 143 2.76 12.31 6.77
C LEU A 143 3.49 12.98 5.59
N GLN A 144 4.77 12.63 5.39
CA GLN A 144 5.55 13.17 4.27
C GLN A 144 4.94 12.83 2.91
N SER A 145 4.36 11.64 2.78
CA SER A 145 3.66 11.23 1.56
C SER A 145 2.41 12.07 1.30
N TYR A 146 1.63 12.40 2.34
CA TYR A 146 0.48 13.28 2.18
C TYR A 146 0.86 14.70 1.76
N TYR A 147 1.94 15.27 2.31
CA TYR A 147 2.44 16.56 1.83
C TYR A 147 2.90 16.53 0.37
N GLU A 148 3.53 15.44 -0.05
CA GLU A 148 3.93 15.27 -1.45
C GLU A 148 2.69 15.17 -2.36
N TYR A 149 1.67 14.39 -1.98
CA TYR A 149 0.41 14.33 -2.73
C TYR A 149 -0.30 15.68 -2.82
N GLU A 150 -0.33 16.44 -1.72
CA GLU A 150 -0.90 17.79 -1.68
C GLU A 150 -0.25 18.71 -2.72
N GLN A 151 1.06 18.58 -2.92
CA GLN A 151 1.84 19.41 -3.85
C GLN A 151 1.76 18.93 -5.30
N THR A 152 1.59 17.62 -5.52
CA THR A 152 1.68 17.03 -6.86
C THR A 152 0.32 16.75 -7.51
N ASP A 153 -0.60 16.10 -6.79
CA ASP A 153 -1.89 15.63 -7.33
C ASP A 153 -2.87 15.25 -6.20
N ALA A 154 -3.90 16.09 -6.03
CA ALA A 154 -4.95 15.85 -5.04
C ALA A 154 -5.71 14.54 -5.29
N GLN A 155 -5.92 14.14 -6.55
CA GLN A 155 -6.61 12.89 -6.89
C GLN A 155 -5.79 11.68 -6.49
N ALA A 156 -4.46 11.76 -6.60
CA ALA A 156 -3.58 10.71 -6.07
C ALA A 156 -3.74 10.57 -4.55
N CYS A 157 -3.91 11.68 -3.82
CA CYS A 157 -4.21 11.64 -2.38
C CYS A 157 -5.53 10.91 -2.08
N ALA A 158 -6.61 11.26 -2.78
CA ALA A 158 -7.92 10.61 -2.60
C ALA A 158 -7.88 9.11 -2.93
N ARG A 159 -7.12 8.71 -3.95
CA ARG A 159 -6.90 7.30 -4.29
C ARG A 159 -6.18 6.55 -3.17
N VAL A 160 -5.12 7.13 -2.62
CA VAL A 160 -4.41 6.54 -1.49
C VAL A 160 -5.33 6.43 -0.28
N LEU A 161 -6.21 7.41 -0.03
CA LEU A 161 -7.21 7.33 1.04
C LEU A 161 -8.25 6.22 0.87
N MET A 162 -8.36 5.65 -0.34
CA MET A 162 -9.18 4.49 -0.67
C MET A 162 -8.37 3.18 -0.69
N GLY A 163 -7.09 3.24 -0.33
CA GLY A 163 -6.16 2.10 -0.40
C GLY A 163 -5.76 1.76 -1.83
N LEU A 164 -6.00 2.66 -2.78
CA LEU A 164 -5.68 2.46 -4.19
C LEU A 164 -4.30 3.04 -4.50
N ALA A 165 -3.60 2.39 -5.44
CA ALA A 165 -2.34 2.92 -5.95
C ALA A 165 -2.53 4.33 -6.56
N PRO A 166 -1.67 5.31 -6.22
CA PRO A 166 -1.64 6.60 -6.90
C PRO A 166 -1.29 6.43 -8.38
N ARG A 167 -1.70 7.38 -9.23
CA ARG A 167 -1.45 7.35 -10.69
C ARG A 167 -0.35 8.32 -11.13
N ILE A 168 0.44 8.81 -10.19
CA ILE A 168 1.50 9.77 -10.44
C ILE A 168 2.87 9.11 -10.31
N ASP A 169 3.77 9.55 -11.19
CA ASP A 169 5.19 9.19 -11.16
C ASP A 169 5.96 10.36 -10.54
N SER A 170 6.48 10.17 -9.33
CA SER A 170 7.31 11.14 -8.61
C SER A 170 8.47 10.39 -7.97
N ASP A 171 9.70 10.86 -8.22
CA ASP A 171 10.91 10.32 -7.61
C ASP A 171 10.83 10.39 -6.08
N ARG A 172 10.27 11.48 -5.54
CA ARG A 172 10.10 11.66 -4.09
C ARG A 172 9.10 10.66 -3.52
N LEU A 173 7.96 10.46 -4.19
CA LEU A 173 7.03 9.42 -3.77
C LEU A 173 7.63 8.02 -3.90
N ALA A 174 8.48 7.77 -4.91
CA ALA A 174 9.17 6.49 -5.03
C ALA A 174 10.10 6.22 -3.84
N GLU A 175 10.85 7.23 -3.41
CA GLU A 175 11.71 7.17 -2.21
C GLU A 175 10.90 6.92 -0.92
N LEU A 176 9.79 7.66 -0.74
CA LEU A 176 8.92 7.52 0.43
C LEU A 176 8.29 6.12 0.49
N ARG A 177 7.77 5.62 -0.63
CA ARG A 177 7.23 4.25 -0.75
C ARG A 177 8.27 3.20 -0.38
N ASN A 178 9.49 3.36 -0.88
CA ASN A 178 10.58 2.42 -0.60
C ASN A 178 10.92 2.42 0.91
N THR A 179 10.90 3.59 1.54
CA THR A 179 11.14 3.76 2.98
C THR A 179 10.03 3.09 3.81
N GLU A 180 8.77 3.35 3.49
CA GLU A 180 7.63 2.73 4.17
C GLU A 180 7.62 1.21 3.99
N SER A 181 7.93 0.73 2.79
CA SER A 181 8.08 -0.71 2.51
C SER A 181 9.21 -1.33 3.33
N ALA A 182 10.33 -0.62 3.51
CA ALA A 182 11.45 -1.09 4.31
C ALA A 182 11.05 -1.27 5.79
N ILE A 183 10.38 -0.26 6.36
CA ILE A 183 9.87 -0.30 7.74
C ILE A 183 8.91 -1.48 7.90
N THR A 184 7.95 -1.60 6.98
CA THR A 184 6.94 -2.66 7.00
C THR A 184 7.57 -4.04 6.89
N LEU A 185 8.53 -4.22 5.98
CA LEU A 185 9.25 -5.48 5.79
C LEU A 185 10.06 -5.85 7.03
N ASP A 186 10.71 -4.88 7.67
CA ASP A 186 11.45 -5.08 8.93
C ASP A 186 10.49 -5.60 10.01
N ILE A 187 9.36 -4.93 10.22
CA ILE A 187 8.33 -5.37 11.16
C ILE A 187 7.80 -6.77 10.81
N MET A 188 7.58 -7.08 9.53
CA MET A 188 7.10 -8.38 9.04
C MET A 188 8.10 -9.52 9.27
N ASN A 189 9.41 -9.21 9.28
CA ASN A 189 10.47 -10.19 9.51
C ASN A 189 10.85 -10.34 10.99
N MET A 190 10.45 -9.40 11.85
CA MET A 190 10.69 -9.52 13.28
C MET A 190 9.96 -10.72 13.90
N PRO A 191 10.58 -11.43 14.86
CA PRO A 191 9.85 -12.37 15.70
C PRO A 191 8.78 -11.62 16.50
N ALA A 192 7.72 -12.31 16.91
CA ALA A 192 6.73 -11.71 17.80
C ALA A 192 7.42 -11.21 19.08
N THR A 193 7.50 -9.89 19.23
CA THR A 193 8.02 -9.25 20.44
C THR A 193 6.96 -9.24 21.55
N GLY A 194 7.38 -8.92 22.78
CA GLY A 194 6.53 -8.93 23.96
C GLY A 194 5.33 -7.96 23.89
N VAL A 195 4.63 -7.82 25.02
CA VAL A 195 3.42 -6.98 25.12
C VAL A 195 3.71 -5.55 24.67
N VAL A 196 3.05 -5.12 23.60
CA VAL A 196 3.04 -3.73 23.12
C VAL A 196 1.73 -3.06 23.51
N THR A 197 1.77 -1.75 23.74
CA THR A 197 0.56 -0.96 24.00
C THR A 197 -0.12 -0.64 22.67
N ILE A 198 -1.43 -0.90 22.61
CA ILE A 198 -2.30 -0.59 21.48
C ILE A 198 -3.42 0.26 22.02
N THR A 199 -3.60 1.47 21.47
CA THR A 199 -4.77 2.29 21.79
C THR A 199 -6.02 1.64 21.18
N PRO A 200 -7.11 1.42 21.92
CA PRO A 200 -8.35 0.89 21.35
C PRO A 200 -8.84 1.72 20.15
N PRO A 201 -9.40 1.09 19.08
CA PRO A 201 -9.82 1.82 17.88
C PRO A 201 -10.85 2.93 18.14
N ASP A 202 -11.74 2.75 19.12
CA ASP A 202 -12.72 3.76 19.54
C ASP A 202 -12.05 4.97 20.22
N GLU A 203 -11.02 4.75 21.04
CA GLU A 203 -10.20 5.82 21.62
C GLU A 203 -9.39 6.56 20.54
N VAL A 204 -8.80 5.84 19.57
CA VAL A 204 -8.13 6.47 18.42
C VAL A 204 -9.12 7.31 17.61
N GLN A 205 -10.33 6.80 17.40
CA GLN A 205 -11.38 7.53 16.68
C GLN A 205 -11.79 8.79 17.43
N GLN A 206 -11.99 8.71 18.74
CA GLN A 206 -12.30 9.88 19.57
C GLN A 206 -11.18 10.92 19.48
N TRP A 207 -9.92 10.48 19.60
CA TRP A 207 -8.77 11.37 19.47
C TRP A 207 -8.71 12.07 18.11
N MET A 208 -8.97 11.36 16.99
CA MET A 208 -9.04 11.98 15.66
C MET A 208 -10.17 13.03 15.58
N VAL A 209 -11.32 12.76 16.19
CA VAL A 209 -12.44 13.72 16.25
C VAL A 209 -12.03 14.97 17.02
N GLU A 210 -11.36 14.82 18.17
CA GLU A 210 -10.85 15.96 18.97
C GLU A 210 -9.85 16.80 18.17
N VAL A 211 -8.90 16.17 17.46
CA VAL A 211 -7.95 16.87 16.57
C VAL A 211 -8.68 17.69 15.50
N LEU A 212 -9.73 17.14 14.90
CA LEU A 212 -10.49 17.82 13.84
C LEU A 212 -11.41 18.91 14.40
N GLN A 213 -11.89 18.81 15.63
CA GLN A 213 -12.67 19.89 16.28
C GLN A 213 -11.86 21.17 16.42
N ASP A 214 -10.57 21.06 16.70
CA ASP A 214 -9.64 22.19 16.79
C ASP A 214 -9.20 22.73 15.41
N ALA A 215 -9.60 22.06 14.31
CA ALA A 215 -9.27 22.41 12.93
C ALA A 215 -10.51 22.30 12.00
N PRO A 216 -11.43 23.28 12.03
CA PRO A 216 -12.73 23.17 11.37
C PRO A 216 -12.68 23.01 9.84
N GLU A 217 -11.65 23.55 9.18
CA GLU A 217 -11.41 23.32 7.74
C GLU A 217 -11.02 21.86 7.47
N ALA A 218 -10.15 21.28 8.31
CA ALA A 218 -9.79 19.88 8.25
C ALA A 218 -10.98 18.96 8.57
N ALA A 219 -11.84 19.33 9.52
CA ALA A 219 -13.06 18.58 9.83
C ALA A 219 -14.00 18.48 8.62
N SER A 220 -14.14 19.56 7.86
CA SER A 220 -14.92 19.56 6.62
C SER A 220 -14.28 18.65 5.58
N GLY A 221 -12.95 18.72 5.43
CA GLY A 221 -12.18 17.84 4.55
C GLY A 221 -12.33 16.34 4.88
N ALA A 222 -12.36 16.00 6.17
CA ALA A 222 -12.55 14.63 6.63
C ALA A 222 -13.87 14.01 6.16
N THR A 223 -14.88 14.83 5.86
CA THR A 223 -16.16 14.35 5.33
C THR A 223 -16.08 13.83 3.89
N TYR A 224 -15.04 14.22 3.15
CA TYR A 224 -14.82 13.77 1.78
C TYR A 224 -13.98 12.49 1.69
N ILE A 225 -13.38 12.04 2.80
CA ILE A 225 -12.65 10.77 2.85
C ILE A 225 -13.60 9.63 2.48
N GLY A 226 -13.18 8.81 1.52
CA GLY A 226 -13.98 7.69 1.03
C GLY A 226 -15.06 8.04 0.01
N THR A 227 -15.16 9.32 -0.40
CA THR A 227 -16.06 9.74 -1.47
C THR A 227 -15.65 9.06 -2.78
N PRO A 228 -16.54 8.35 -3.47
CA PRO A 228 -16.26 7.87 -4.82
C PRO A 228 -16.07 9.04 -5.78
N ASP A 229 -14.98 9.03 -6.54
CA ASP A 229 -14.66 10.03 -7.58
C ASP A 229 -14.81 11.50 -7.11
N PRO A 230 -14.08 11.92 -6.05
CA PRO A 230 -14.18 13.28 -5.53
C PRO A 230 -13.67 14.31 -6.54
N THR A 231 -14.18 15.54 -6.47
CA THR A 231 -13.58 16.67 -7.21
C THR A 231 -12.18 16.98 -6.68
N ASP A 232 -11.36 17.71 -7.44
CA ASP A 232 -10.01 18.10 -6.98
C ASP A 232 -10.05 18.89 -5.67
N GLU A 233 -11.05 19.75 -5.49
CA GLU A 233 -11.26 20.50 -4.24
C GLU A 233 -11.58 19.56 -3.06
N GLN A 234 -12.44 18.56 -3.28
CA GLN A 234 -12.79 17.58 -2.26
C GLN A 234 -11.60 16.66 -1.93
N ALA A 235 -10.86 16.23 -2.94
CA ALA A 235 -9.67 15.41 -2.80
C ALA A 235 -8.57 16.16 -2.02
N MET A 236 -8.37 17.45 -2.32
CA MET A 236 -7.45 18.33 -1.60
C MET A 236 -7.87 18.54 -0.15
N ALA A 237 -9.16 18.78 0.09
CA ALA A 237 -9.69 18.94 1.44
C ALA A 237 -9.53 17.65 2.27
N ALA A 238 -9.80 16.48 1.68
CA ALA A 238 -9.53 15.19 2.32
C ALA A 238 -8.03 15.00 2.63
N CYS A 239 -7.15 15.39 1.70
CA CYS A 239 -5.71 15.32 1.91
C CYS A 239 -5.25 16.15 3.11
N LYS A 240 -5.72 17.41 3.20
CA LYS A 240 -5.42 18.32 4.31
C LYS A 240 -5.95 17.82 5.66
N ALA A 241 -7.10 17.16 5.66
CA ALA A 241 -7.62 16.53 6.87
C ALA A 241 -6.65 15.47 7.42
N MET A 242 -6.08 14.67 6.53
CA MET A 242 -5.12 13.62 6.89
C MET A 242 -3.78 14.19 7.34
N ILE A 243 -3.28 15.21 6.65
CA ILE A 243 -2.10 15.97 7.09
C ILE A 243 -2.32 16.48 8.51
N THR A 244 -3.49 17.06 8.80
CA THR A 244 -3.82 17.57 10.15
C THR A 244 -3.79 16.47 11.21
N ILE A 245 -4.39 15.31 10.92
CA ILE A 245 -4.40 14.16 11.84
C ILE A 245 -2.96 13.66 12.07
N TYR A 246 -2.19 13.45 11.01
CA TYR A 246 -0.84 12.93 11.12
C TYR A 246 0.14 13.94 11.75
N GLU A 247 -0.03 15.25 11.50
CA GLU A 247 0.71 16.30 12.20
C GLU A 247 0.45 16.26 13.72
N ALA A 248 -0.81 16.07 14.13
CA ALA A 248 -1.15 15.93 15.54
C ALA A 248 -0.56 14.64 16.12
N LEU A 249 -0.60 13.54 15.37
CA LEU A 249 -0.02 12.24 15.75
C LEU A 249 1.48 12.36 16.03
N VAL A 250 2.24 12.97 15.11
CA VAL A 250 3.70 13.11 15.25
C VAL A 250 4.12 14.15 16.31
N LYS A 251 3.17 14.90 16.89
CA LYS A 251 3.44 15.77 18.06
C LYS A 251 3.28 15.03 19.39
N LEU A 252 2.63 13.86 19.40
CA LEU A 252 2.47 13.05 20.62
C LEU A 252 3.81 12.47 21.09
N PRO A 253 4.00 12.25 22.41
CA PRO A 253 5.12 11.49 22.94
C PRO A 253 5.24 10.12 22.27
N LEU A 254 6.48 9.67 22.02
CA LEU A 254 6.77 8.46 21.23
C LEU A 254 5.92 7.22 21.61
N PRO A 255 5.79 6.83 22.89
CA PRO A 255 5.00 5.64 23.25
C PRO A 255 3.50 5.81 22.97
N ILE A 256 2.96 7.03 23.12
CA ILE A 256 1.55 7.34 22.88
C ILE A 256 1.27 7.34 21.38
N ARG A 257 2.15 7.97 20.60
CA ARG A 257 2.09 7.97 19.14
C ARG A 257 2.09 6.55 18.59
N ALA A 258 3.03 5.73 19.04
CA ALA A 258 3.13 4.34 18.63
C ALA A 258 1.86 3.54 18.97
N ALA A 259 1.32 3.70 20.18
CA ALA A 259 0.07 3.05 20.57
C ALA A 259 -1.11 3.47 19.67
N HIS A 260 -1.19 4.74 19.26
CA HIS A 260 -2.21 5.23 18.33
C HIS A 260 -2.01 4.69 16.91
N VAL A 261 -0.78 4.61 16.39
CA VAL A 261 -0.49 4.00 15.08
C VAL A 261 -0.90 2.52 15.06
N ARG A 262 -0.57 1.77 16.13
CA ARG A 262 -1.03 0.38 16.30
C ARG A 262 -2.55 0.31 16.42
N GLY A 263 -3.16 1.25 17.12
CA GLY A 263 -4.61 1.33 17.30
C GLY A 263 -5.37 1.62 16.00
N MET A 264 -4.84 2.53 15.17
CA MET A 264 -5.31 2.72 13.79
C MET A 264 -5.24 1.39 13.06
N SER A 265 -4.12 0.67 13.19
CA SER A 265 -3.88 -0.65 12.56
C SER A 265 -4.80 -1.79 13.01
N ALA A 266 -5.56 -1.61 14.10
CA ALA A 266 -6.42 -2.63 14.70
C ALA A 266 -7.90 -2.53 14.30
N GLY A 267 -8.31 -1.43 13.67
CA GLY A 267 -9.69 -1.17 13.22
C GLY A 267 -10.06 -1.79 11.89
#